data_AF-A0A170WN52-F1
#
_entry.id   AF-A0A170WN52-F1
#
_cell.length_a   1.000
_cell.length_b   1.000
_cell.length_c   1.000
_cell.angle_alpha   90.00
_cell.angle_beta   90.00
_cell.angle_gamma   90.00
#
_symmetry.space_group_name_H-M   'P 1'
#
loop_
_entity.id
_entity.type
_entity.pdbx_description
1 polymer ?
#
loop_
_entity_poly.entity_id
_entity_poly.type
_entity_poly.pdbx_seq_one_letter_code
_entity_poly.pdbx_strand_id
1 'polypeptide(L)'
;SEFVRLVYYLELVTEGMSWDKFNAAVALSWPSKVFVMHWMRQLGQFINKSQVAARGLLAEQHITWHQPCLLSLPLLYDRIFQYYHRRQCSQCQSVPRETSICLLCGALVCLKEACCKQLSICEAVQHSIDCGAGTAMYLVVTSSYVIVIRGKRACLWGSV
;
A
#
# COMPACT_ATOMS: atom_id res chain seq x y z
N SER A 1 13.20 15.04 -14.54
CA SER A 1 12.20 14.93 -13.45
C SER A 1 12.92 14.78 -12.12
N GLU A 2 12.21 14.91 -10.99
CA GLU A 2 12.76 14.68 -9.64
C GLU A 2 13.30 13.24 -9.50
N PHE A 3 12.63 12.25 -10.08
CA PHE A 3 13.11 10.87 -10.21
C PHE A 3 14.52 10.73 -10.80
N VAL A 4 14.86 11.45 -11.88
CA VAL A 4 16.21 11.43 -12.48
C VAL A 4 17.26 11.93 -11.48
N ARG A 5 16.96 13.03 -10.80
CA ARG A 5 17.86 13.62 -9.79
C ARG A 5 18.08 12.66 -8.62
N LEU A 6 17.01 12.00 -8.17
CA LEU A 6 17.07 11.01 -7.10
C LEU A 6 17.95 9.82 -7.49
N VAL A 7 17.83 9.32 -8.71
CA VAL A 7 18.61 8.18 -9.21
C VAL A 7 20.12 8.49 -9.26
N TYR A 8 20.50 9.68 -9.73
CA TYR A 8 21.91 10.10 -9.70
C TYR A 8 22.41 10.35 -8.28
N TYR A 9 21.59 10.97 -7.41
CA TYR A 9 21.94 11.20 -6.01
C TYR A 9 22.17 9.90 -5.25
N LEU A 10 21.38 8.86 -5.55
CA LEU A 10 21.51 7.53 -4.96
C LEU A 10 22.57 6.67 -5.66
N GLU A 11 23.30 7.22 -6.63
CA GLU A 11 24.35 6.52 -7.40
C GLU A 11 23.88 5.22 -8.07
N LEU A 12 22.60 5.13 -8.44
CA LEU A 12 22.00 3.92 -9.03
C LEU A 12 22.41 3.73 -10.50
N VAL A 13 23.06 4.71 -11.12
CA VAL A 13 23.57 4.64 -12.49
C VAL A 13 24.98 5.21 -12.51
N THR A 14 25.92 4.44 -13.05
CA THR A 14 27.36 4.75 -12.99
C THR A 14 27.89 5.43 -14.25
N GLU A 15 27.10 5.48 -15.34
CA GLU A 15 27.50 6.07 -16.61
C GLU A 15 26.59 7.24 -17.00
N GLY A 16 27.19 8.31 -17.55
CA GLY A 16 26.47 9.51 -17.99
C GLY A 16 25.47 9.17 -19.10
N MET A 17 24.19 9.35 -18.80
CA MET A 17 23.09 8.97 -19.70
C MET A 17 22.35 10.19 -20.24
N SER A 18 21.99 10.18 -21.53
CA SER A 18 21.20 11.28 -22.13
C SER A 18 19.80 11.32 -21.52
N TRP A 19 19.34 12.53 -21.16
CA TRP A 19 18.09 12.77 -20.43
C TRP A 19 16.85 12.28 -21.20
N ASP A 20 16.93 12.35 -22.52
CA ASP A 20 15.96 11.90 -23.52
C ASP A 20 15.81 10.38 -23.64
N LYS A 21 16.73 9.58 -23.08
CA LYS A 21 16.67 8.11 -23.09
C LYS A 21 16.46 7.48 -21.71
N PHE A 22 16.32 8.31 -20.68
CA PHE A 22 16.22 7.84 -19.31
C PHE A 22 14.80 7.32 -18.98
N ASN A 23 14.72 6.08 -18.50
CA ASN A 23 13.50 5.53 -17.92
C ASN A 23 13.82 4.66 -16.69
N ALA A 24 12.80 4.39 -15.87
CA ALA A 24 12.95 3.63 -14.62
C ALA A 24 13.54 2.23 -14.82
N ALA A 25 13.34 1.62 -16.00
CA ALA A 25 13.87 0.31 -16.35
C ALA A 25 15.41 0.30 -16.45
N VAL A 26 16.01 1.42 -16.85
CA VAL A 26 17.47 1.56 -16.91
C VAL A 26 18.07 1.80 -15.52
N ALA A 27 17.40 2.60 -14.69
CA ALA A 27 17.88 2.96 -13.36
C ALA A 27 17.68 1.86 -12.30
N LEU A 28 16.61 1.07 -12.39
CA LEU A 28 16.24 0.14 -11.33
C LEU A 28 16.87 -1.24 -11.49
N SER A 29 17.56 -1.51 -12.61
CA SER A 29 17.94 -2.85 -13.10
C SER A 29 16.72 -3.76 -13.16
N TRP A 30 16.41 -4.36 -14.32
CA TRP A 30 15.29 -5.29 -14.35
C TRP A 30 15.54 -6.40 -13.33
N PRO A 31 14.61 -6.63 -12.41
CA PRO A 31 14.84 -7.61 -11.37
C PRO A 31 15.05 -8.96 -12.07
N SER A 32 16.00 -9.76 -11.58
CA SER A 32 16.34 -11.11 -12.08
C SER A 32 15.11 -11.85 -12.62
N LYS A 33 15.28 -12.71 -13.65
CA LYS A 33 14.20 -13.54 -14.23
C LYS A 33 13.29 -14.19 -13.16
N VAL A 34 13.84 -14.52 -11.99
CA VAL A 34 13.12 -15.03 -10.83
C VAL A 34 11.97 -14.10 -10.38
N PHE A 35 12.20 -12.79 -10.31
CA PHE A 35 11.20 -11.81 -9.91
C PHE A 35 10.12 -11.63 -10.98
N VAL A 36 10.49 -11.64 -12.26
CA VAL A 36 9.51 -11.61 -13.36
C VAL A 36 8.60 -12.83 -13.29
N MET A 37 9.17 -14.02 -13.11
CA MET A 37 8.41 -15.27 -12.94
C MET A 37 7.52 -15.23 -11.69
N HIS A 38 8.03 -14.68 -10.59
CA HIS A 38 7.25 -14.52 -9.36
C HIS A 38 6.07 -13.58 -9.55
N TRP A 39 6.30 -12.42 -10.19
CA TRP A 39 5.27 -11.45 -10.53
C TRP A 39 4.21 -12.05 -11.46
N MET A 40 4.63 -12.76 -12.52
CA MET A 40 3.68 -13.43 -13.43
C MET A 40 2.82 -14.47 -12.69
N ARG A 41 3.42 -15.23 -11.77
CA ARG A 41 2.67 -16.18 -10.94
C ARG A 41 1.66 -15.46 -10.03
N GLN A 42 2.06 -14.37 -9.38
CA GLN A 42 1.16 -13.58 -8.54
C GLN A 42 0.03 -12.93 -9.36
N LEU A 43 0.35 -12.42 -10.54
CA LEU A 43 -0.64 -11.88 -11.47
C LEU A 43 -1.64 -12.97 -11.89
N GLY A 44 -1.18 -14.18 -12.22
CA GLY A 44 -2.05 -15.31 -12.53
C GLY A 44 -2.96 -15.69 -11.35
N GLN A 45 -2.43 -15.71 -10.13
CA GLN A 45 -3.23 -15.93 -8.92
C GLN A 45 -4.28 -14.82 -8.72
N PHE A 46 -3.93 -13.57 -8.96
CA PHE A 46 -4.84 -12.43 -8.87
C PHE A 46 -5.96 -12.50 -9.91
N ILE A 47 -5.63 -12.80 -11.17
CA ILE A 47 -6.61 -13.01 -12.26
C ILE A 47 -7.62 -14.10 -11.87
N ASN A 48 -7.14 -15.20 -11.28
CA ASN A 48 -8.01 -16.29 -10.85
C ASN A 48 -8.91 -15.92 -9.66
N LYS A 49 -8.46 -15.03 -8.77
CA LYS A 49 -9.28 -14.55 -7.63
C LYS A 49 -10.33 -13.53 -8.06
N SER A 50 -10.01 -12.62 -8.98
CA SER A 50 -10.92 -11.56 -9.42
C SER A 50 -10.66 -11.15 -10.86
N GLN A 51 -11.36 -11.79 -11.79
CA GLN A 51 -11.22 -11.51 -13.22
C GLN A 51 -11.60 -10.08 -13.59
N VAL A 52 -12.61 -9.51 -12.93
CA VAL A 52 -13.08 -8.14 -13.20
C VAL A 52 -12.02 -7.11 -12.78
N ALA A 53 -11.50 -7.22 -11.56
CA ALA A 53 -10.44 -6.33 -11.08
C ALA A 53 -9.16 -6.48 -11.91
N ALA A 54 -8.81 -7.71 -12.31
CA ALA A 54 -7.65 -7.96 -13.15
C ALA A 54 -7.79 -7.39 -14.56
N ARG A 55 -8.98 -7.46 -15.16
CA ARG A 55 -9.26 -6.81 -16.45
C ARG A 55 -9.10 -5.30 -16.36
N GLY A 56 -9.63 -4.67 -15.31
CA GLY A 56 -9.44 -3.23 -15.07
C GLY A 56 -7.97 -2.89 -14.93
N LEU A 57 -7.22 -3.63 -14.10
CA LEU A 57 -5.78 -3.43 -13.92
C LEU A 57 -5.01 -3.54 -15.24
N LEU A 58 -5.25 -4.59 -16.03
CA LEU A 58 -4.55 -4.79 -17.31
C LEU A 58 -4.95 -3.74 -18.36
N ALA A 59 -6.22 -3.33 -18.39
CA ALA A 59 -6.71 -2.34 -19.34
C ALA A 59 -6.20 -0.92 -19.02
N GLU A 60 -6.05 -0.58 -17.74
CA GLU A 60 -5.79 0.80 -17.32
C GLU A 60 -4.32 1.06 -16.95
N GLN A 61 -3.61 0.11 -16.30
CA GLN A 61 -2.27 0.38 -15.78
C GLN A 61 -1.20 0.63 -16.86
N HIS A 62 -1.32 0.04 -18.05
CA HIS A 62 -0.34 0.21 -19.11
C HIS A 62 -0.48 1.56 -19.83
N ILE A 63 -1.61 2.25 -19.67
CA ILE A 63 -1.92 3.52 -20.31
C ILE A 63 -1.47 4.69 -19.43
N THR A 64 -1.69 4.59 -18.11
CA THR A 64 -1.43 5.68 -17.16
C THR A 64 -0.74 5.15 -15.92
N TRP A 65 0.60 5.07 -15.97
CA TRP A 65 1.39 4.73 -14.79
C TRP A 65 1.38 5.90 -13.79
N HIS A 66 0.90 5.64 -12.58
CA HIS A 66 1.02 6.55 -11.45
C HIS A 66 2.03 5.97 -10.48
N GLN A 67 2.93 6.81 -9.98
CA GLN A 67 3.84 6.40 -8.92
C GLN A 67 3.03 5.92 -7.71
N PRO A 68 3.43 4.82 -7.04
CA PRO A 68 2.79 4.40 -5.80
C PRO A 68 2.75 5.58 -4.83
N CYS A 69 1.56 5.98 -4.45
CA CYS A 69 1.33 7.05 -3.50
C CYS A 69 0.37 6.56 -2.42
N LEU A 70 0.52 7.12 -1.23
CA LEU A 70 -0.47 6.94 -0.19
C LEU A 70 -1.70 7.78 -0.52
N LEU A 71 -2.83 7.35 0.02
CA LEU A 71 -4.10 8.06 -0.07
C LEU A 71 -3.91 9.50 0.40
N SER A 72 -4.21 10.45 -0.49
CA SER A 72 -4.16 11.86 -0.18
C SER A 72 -5.26 12.19 0.82
N LEU A 73 -4.86 12.58 2.02
CA LEU A 73 -5.78 12.93 3.08
C LEU A 73 -6.34 14.35 2.86
N PRO A 74 -7.63 14.61 3.16
CA PRO A 74 -8.16 15.96 3.23
C PRO A 74 -7.31 16.87 4.11
N LEU A 75 -7.20 18.15 3.72
CA LEU A 75 -6.46 19.17 4.49
C LEU A 75 -6.99 19.30 5.92
N LEU A 76 -8.30 19.17 6.09
CA LEU A 76 -8.98 19.24 7.38
C LEU A 76 -9.21 17.84 7.92
N TYR A 77 -8.53 17.51 9.02
CA TYR A 77 -8.65 16.22 9.70
C TYR A 77 -10.08 15.89 10.11
N ASP A 78 -10.86 16.90 10.52
CA ASP A 78 -12.25 16.75 10.94
C ASP A 78 -13.12 16.05 9.90
N ARG A 79 -12.82 16.21 8.60
CA ARG A 79 -13.55 15.51 7.53
C ARG A 79 -13.32 14.00 7.58
N ILE A 80 -12.08 13.57 7.85
CA ILE A 80 -11.72 12.16 8.01
C ILE A 80 -12.39 11.62 9.27
N PHE A 81 -12.26 12.36 10.38
CA PHE A 81 -12.82 11.98 11.66
C PHE A 81 -14.33 11.77 11.57
N GLN A 82 -15.07 12.77 11.08
CA GLN A 82 -16.53 12.69 10.94
C GLN A 82 -16.97 11.56 10.02
N TYR A 83 -16.22 11.31 8.93
CA TYR A 83 -16.58 10.27 7.98
C TYR A 83 -16.37 8.85 8.52
N TYR A 84 -15.31 8.62 9.32
CA TYR A 84 -14.90 7.28 9.75
C TYR A 84 -15.22 6.94 11.22
N HIS A 85 -15.29 7.89 12.15
CA HIS A 85 -15.35 7.66 13.61
C HIS A 85 -16.52 6.77 14.11
N ARG A 86 -17.57 6.56 13.29
CA ARG A 86 -18.71 5.69 13.63
C ARG A 86 -19.03 4.64 12.57
N ARG A 87 -18.14 4.43 11.60
CA ARG A 87 -18.36 3.41 10.58
C ARG A 87 -18.11 2.02 11.17
N GLN A 88 -18.98 1.11 10.79
CA GLN A 88 -18.85 -0.30 11.15
C GLN A 88 -17.78 -0.96 10.28
N CYS A 89 -17.01 -1.87 10.87
CA CYS A 89 -16.13 -2.73 10.11
C CYS A 89 -16.96 -3.65 9.22
N SER A 90 -16.54 -3.82 7.97
CA SER A 90 -17.23 -4.70 7.01
C SER A 90 -17.15 -6.18 7.42
N GLN A 91 -16.16 -6.58 8.21
CA GLN A 91 -15.95 -7.96 8.64
C GLN A 91 -16.78 -8.32 9.87
N CYS A 92 -16.61 -7.59 10.99
CA CYS A 92 -17.29 -7.91 12.24
C CYS A 92 -18.58 -7.13 12.48
N GLN A 93 -18.93 -6.16 11.62
CA GLN A 93 -20.12 -5.30 11.74
C GLN A 93 -20.19 -4.47 13.04
N SER A 94 -19.14 -4.48 13.86
CA SER A 94 -19.01 -3.62 15.03
C SER A 94 -18.29 -2.32 14.67
N VAL A 95 -18.56 -1.26 15.44
CA VAL A 95 -17.77 -0.03 15.39
C VAL A 95 -16.47 -0.29 16.16
N PRO A 96 -15.28 -0.25 15.53
CA PRO A 96 -14.01 -0.53 16.22
C PRO A 96 -13.74 0.54 17.28
N ARG A 97 -13.17 0.18 18.44
CA ARG A 97 -12.72 1.19 19.43
C ARG A 97 -11.71 2.15 18.83
N GLU A 98 -10.74 1.62 18.10
CA GLU A 98 -9.76 2.37 17.34
C GLU A 98 -10.05 2.19 15.85
N THR A 99 -10.81 3.12 15.26
CA THR A 99 -11.05 3.10 13.82
C THR A 99 -9.76 3.40 13.09
N SER A 100 -9.28 2.46 12.26
CA SER A 100 -8.10 2.67 11.44
C SER A 100 -8.40 2.50 9.95
N ILE A 101 -7.72 3.28 9.11
CA ILE A 101 -7.86 3.20 7.65
C ILE A 101 -6.51 2.84 7.03
N CYS A 102 -6.51 1.93 6.05
CA CYS A 102 -5.34 1.64 5.25
C CYS A 102 -5.06 2.79 4.29
N LEU A 103 -3.87 3.40 4.38
CA LEU A 103 -3.47 4.50 3.50
C LEU A 103 -3.10 4.02 2.08
N LEU A 104 -3.08 2.71 1.81
CA LEU A 104 -2.87 2.18 0.46
C LEU A 104 -4.16 2.07 -0.35
N CYS A 105 -5.27 1.66 0.29
CA CYS A 105 -6.53 1.36 -0.40
C CYS A 105 -7.76 2.07 0.17
N GLY A 106 -7.63 2.77 1.31
CA GLY A 106 -8.74 3.44 2.00
C GLY A 106 -9.66 2.52 2.81
N ALA A 107 -9.38 1.22 2.87
CA ALA A 107 -10.22 0.28 3.63
C ALA A 107 -10.16 0.55 5.14
N LEU A 108 -11.31 0.40 5.80
CA LEU A 108 -11.41 0.41 7.26
C LEU A 108 -10.97 -0.95 7.79
N VAL A 109 -10.05 -0.96 8.76
CA VAL A 109 -9.40 -2.15 9.29
C VAL A 109 -9.45 -2.12 10.82
N CYS A 110 -9.84 -3.21 11.47
CA CYS A 110 -9.78 -3.31 12.92
C CYS A 110 -8.33 -3.48 13.38
N LEU A 111 -7.88 -2.55 14.21
CA LEU A 111 -6.52 -2.51 14.72
C LEU A 111 -6.51 -2.98 16.18
N LYS A 112 -5.60 -3.90 16.54
CA LYS A 112 -5.44 -4.51 17.88
C LYS A 112 -6.64 -5.28 18.47
N GLU A 113 -7.83 -5.21 17.88
CA GLU A 113 -9.00 -5.94 18.40
C GLU A 113 -9.00 -7.43 18.02
N ALA A 114 -9.59 -8.25 18.89
CA ALA A 114 -9.75 -9.69 18.66
C ALA A 114 -10.86 -10.02 17.64
N CYS A 115 -11.77 -9.07 17.36
CA CYS A 115 -13.00 -9.29 16.59
C CYS A 115 -12.76 -9.81 15.16
N CYS A 116 -11.72 -9.33 14.49
CA CYS A 116 -11.35 -9.73 13.13
C CYS A 116 -10.10 -10.61 13.08
N LYS A 117 -9.71 -11.21 14.22
CA LYS A 117 -8.51 -12.04 14.30
C LYS A 117 -8.80 -13.43 13.72
N GLN A 118 -8.04 -13.84 12.72
CA GLN A 118 -8.18 -15.15 12.08
C GLN A 118 -6.92 -15.98 12.30
N LEU A 119 -7.05 -17.21 12.80
CA LEU A 119 -5.91 -18.12 13.05
C LEU A 119 -4.77 -17.44 13.83
N SER A 120 -5.11 -16.63 14.84
CA SER A 120 -4.19 -15.83 15.65
C SER A 120 -3.48 -14.66 14.95
N ILE A 121 -3.84 -14.34 13.70
CA ILE A 121 -3.34 -13.19 12.93
C ILE A 121 -4.37 -12.06 13.02
N CYS A 122 -3.92 -10.86 13.42
CA CYS A 122 -4.77 -9.67 13.47
C CYS A 122 -5.11 -9.18 12.05
N GLU A 123 -6.29 -8.59 11.88
CA GLU A 123 -6.76 -8.08 10.58
C GLU A 123 -5.76 -7.15 9.90
N ALA A 124 -5.17 -6.20 10.63
CA ALA A 124 -4.18 -5.28 10.07
C ALA A 124 -2.91 -5.97 9.53
N VAL A 125 -2.50 -7.10 10.12
CA VAL A 125 -1.37 -7.88 9.60
C VAL A 125 -1.78 -8.63 8.34
N GLN A 126 -2.94 -9.30 8.37
CA GLN A 126 -3.48 -10.01 7.21
C GLN A 126 -3.72 -9.06 6.03
N HIS A 127 -4.37 -7.92 6.28
CA HIS A 127 -4.63 -6.88 5.30
C HIS A 127 -3.33 -6.31 4.71
N SER A 128 -2.24 -6.19 5.49
CA SER A 128 -0.95 -5.74 4.95
C SER A 128 -0.40 -6.72 3.91
N ILE A 129 -0.62 -8.03 4.11
CA ILE A 129 -0.21 -9.08 3.19
C ILE A 129 -1.02 -8.97 1.90
N ASP A 130 -2.34 -8.80 2.04
CA ASP A 130 -3.27 -8.80 0.91
C ASP A 130 -3.22 -7.50 0.09
N CYS A 131 -3.09 -6.34 0.75
CA CYS A 131 -3.15 -5.02 0.12
C CYS A 131 -1.77 -4.47 -0.28
N GLY A 132 -0.71 -4.80 0.46
CA GLY A 132 0.59 -4.14 0.34
C GLY A 132 1.78 -5.10 0.29
N ALA A 133 1.54 -6.36 -0.09
CA ALA A 133 2.56 -7.41 -0.17
C ALA A 133 3.36 -7.56 1.14
N GLY A 134 2.67 -7.41 2.27
CA GLY A 134 3.22 -7.51 3.62
C GLY A 134 3.69 -6.19 4.20
N THR A 135 3.48 -5.06 3.53
CA THR A 135 3.77 -3.71 4.05
C THR A 135 2.56 -2.81 3.90
N ALA A 136 2.06 -2.22 4.99
CA ALA A 136 0.95 -1.27 4.92
C ALA A 136 1.06 -0.19 6.00
N MET A 137 0.47 0.97 5.70
CA MET A 137 0.40 2.11 6.61
C MET A 137 -1.06 2.33 6.99
N TYR A 138 -1.31 2.51 8.28
CA TYR A 138 -2.64 2.68 8.83
C TYR A 138 -2.73 4.01 9.57
N LEU A 139 -3.68 4.85 9.22
CA LEU A 139 -4.02 6.02 10.03
C LEU A 139 -5.06 5.59 11.06
N VAL A 140 -4.73 5.73 12.35
CA VAL A 140 -5.69 5.55 13.45
C VAL A 140 -6.50 6.85 13.59
N VAL A 141 -7.73 6.85 13.09
CA VAL A 141 -8.56 8.06 12.96
C VAL A 141 -8.91 8.69 14.30
N THR A 142 -8.98 7.91 15.37
CA THR A 142 -9.30 8.44 16.70
C THR A 142 -8.14 9.18 17.36
N SER A 143 -6.90 8.80 17.04
CA SER A 143 -5.68 9.31 17.71
C SER A 143 -4.67 9.95 16.78
N SER A 144 -5.00 10.06 15.48
CA SER A 144 -4.20 10.63 14.39
C SER A 144 -2.80 10.05 14.20
N TYR A 145 -2.43 8.97 14.91
CA TYR A 145 -1.17 8.28 14.72
C TYR A 145 -1.18 7.40 13.48
N VAL A 146 -0.02 7.29 12.83
CA VAL A 146 0.20 6.37 11.73
C VAL A 146 0.96 5.15 12.24
N ILE A 147 0.48 3.95 11.89
CA ILE A 147 1.14 2.69 12.19
C ILE A 147 1.63 2.07 10.90
N VAL A 148 2.91 1.71 10.86
CA VAL A 148 3.52 0.99 9.75
C VAL A 148 3.67 -0.46 10.15
N ILE A 149 3.10 -1.37 9.35
CA ILE A 149 3.28 -2.81 9.50
C ILE A 149 4.15 -3.32 8.36
N ARG A 150 5.15 -4.14 8.69
CA ARG A 150 5.95 -4.91 7.72
C ARG A 150 6.17 -6.34 8.22
N GLY A 151 5.45 -7.29 7.62
CA GLY A 151 5.42 -8.68 8.06
C GLY A 151 4.90 -8.80 9.50
N LYS A 152 5.73 -9.33 10.40
CA LYS A 152 5.38 -9.47 11.84
C LYS A 152 5.74 -8.25 12.69
N ARG A 153 6.27 -7.18 12.08
CA ARG A 153 6.72 -5.97 12.80
C ARG A 153 5.69 -4.87 12.61
N ALA A 154 5.43 -4.12 13.67
CA ALA A 154 4.62 -2.92 13.65
C ALA A 154 5.34 -1.81 14.42
N CYS A 155 5.32 -0.59 13.91
CA CYS A 155 5.81 0.59 14.61
C CYS A 155 4.88 1.79 14.41
N LEU A 156 4.90 2.71 15.37
CA LEU A 156 4.33 4.03 15.17
C LEU A 156 5.27 4.83 14.26
N TRP A 157 4.71 5.50 13.26
CA TRP A 157 5.46 6.38 12.36
C TRP A 157 5.35 7.82 12.86
N GLY A 158 6.48 8.52 12.92
CA GLY A 158 6.54 9.92 13.33
C GLY A 158 6.55 10.15 14.85
N SER A 159 7.22 9.30 15.63
CA SER A 159 7.66 9.72 16.98
C SER A 159 8.73 10.80 16.82
N VAL A 160 8.40 12.03 17.20
CA VAL A 160 9.36 13.01 17.71
C VAL A 160 9.27 13.02 19.22
#